data_AF-A0AAU4M1G1-F1
#
_entry.id   AF-A0AAU4M1G1-F1
#
_cell.length_a   1.000
_cell.length_b   1.000
_cell.length_c   1.000
_cell.angle_alpha   90.00
_cell.angle_beta   90.00
_cell.angle_gamma   90.00
#
_symmetry.space_group_name_H-M   'P 1'
#
loop_
_entity.id
_entity.type
_entity.pdbx_description
1 polymer ?
#
loop_
_entity_poly.entity_id
_entity_poly.type
_entity_poly.pdbx_seq_one_letter_code
_entity_poly.pdbx_strand_id
1 'polypeptide(L)'
;MFDPAQKHPYPDALRPDEVPAPHALLAPVIGLLGTWVGRGRGGYPTLAEEFAYAQEVTFSHDGRPFLRYEARAWLLDEDDTPLRQSARESGWWRLQPEGRVEALITQPTGIAEILVGRVDDGVVDLTTHQVALAPTAKEVDATRRRYTLTDEGTLTFVHDLAAVGQPLQHHLSAQLRRGGGDWAAPSERAAGRE
;
A
#
# COMPACT_ATOMS: atom_id res chain seq x y z
N MET A 1 17.39 9.44 39.03
CA MET A 1 16.14 8.72 38.73
C MET A 1 15.51 9.42 37.55
N PHE A 2 15.40 8.76 36.40
CA PHE A 2 14.73 9.34 35.24
C PHE A 2 13.22 9.11 35.40
N ASP A 3 12.44 10.18 35.32
CA ASP A 3 10.98 10.08 35.22
C ASP A 3 10.63 9.59 33.80
N PRO A 4 9.84 8.51 33.63
CA PRO A 4 9.40 8.10 32.30
C PRO A 4 8.72 9.24 31.55
N ALA A 5 9.03 9.35 30.26
CA ALA A 5 8.35 10.29 29.38
C ALA A 5 6.83 10.00 29.35
N GLN A 6 6.04 11.07 29.26
CA GLN A 6 4.59 10.96 29.09
C GLN A 6 4.26 10.16 27.82
N LYS A 7 3.16 9.40 27.87
CA LYS A 7 2.60 8.71 26.69
C LYS A 7 2.38 9.70 25.55
N HIS A 8 2.74 9.30 24.32
CA HIS A 8 2.56 10.11 23.12
C HIS A 8 1.10 10.60 22.99
N PRO A 9 0.85 11.93 23.03
CA PRO A 9 -0.51 12.46 23.15
C PRO A 9 -1.21 12.68 21.80
N TYR A 10 -0.52 12.48 20.67
CA TYR A 10 -1.04 12.73 19.33
C TYR A 10 -1.31 11.38 18.62
N PRO A 11 -2.55 10.86 18.64
CA PRO A 11 -2.86 9.61 17.95
C PRO A 11 -2.92 9.81 16.43
N ASP A 12 -2.75 8.71 15.70
CA ASP A 12 -3.15 8.63 14.30
C ASP A 12 -4.69 8.45 14.22
N ALA A 13 -5.31 9.05 13.21
CA ALA A 13 -6.70 8.87 12.82
C ALA A 13 -6.80 8.04 11.52
N LEU A 14 -7.73 7.09 11.49
CA LEU A 14 -8.05 6.20 10.38
C LEU A 14 -9.35 6.60 9.67
N ARG A 15 -10.11 7.53 10.25
CA ARG A 15 -11.40 8.00 9.71
C ARG A 15 -11.49 9.53 9.82
N PRO A 16 -12.23 10.18 8.91
CA PRO A 16 -12.34 11.65 8.90
C PRO A 16 -13.07 12.21 10.13
N ASP A 17 -13.88 11.41 10.81
CA ASP A 17 -14.62 11.77 12.02
C ASP A 17 -13.83 11.50 13.32
N GLU A 18 -12.60 11.00 13.24
CA GLU A 18 -11.73 10.76 14.38
C GLU A 18 -10.89 11.99 14.75
N VAL A 19 -10.29 11.94 15.94
CA VAL A 19 -9.37 12.97 16.43
C VAL A 19 -7.93 12.48 16.24
N PRO A 20 -7.03 13.30 15.67
CA PRO A 20 -7.23 14.68 15.22
C PRO A 20 -8.02 14.76 13.90
N ALA A 21 -8.70 15.89 13.67
CA ALA A 21 -9.38 16.15 12.41
C ALA A 21 -8.38 16.22 11.24
N PRO A 22 -8.77 15.78 10.02
CA PRO A 22 -7.89 15.81 8.86
C PRO A 22 -7.53 17.23 8.44
N HIS A 23 -6.28 17.42 8.00
CA HIS A 23 -5.85 18.67 7.38
C HIS A 23 -6.64 18.92 6.08
N ALA A 24 -6.95 20.18 5.75
CA ALA A 24 -7.74 20.53 4.56
C ALA A 24 -7.15 19.99 3.23
N LEU A 25 -5.81 19.94 3.12
CA LEU A 25 -5.11 19.36 1.95
C LEU A 25 -5.36 17.86 1.76
N LEU A 26 -5.91 17.16 2.75
CA LEU A 26 -6.28 15.75 2.62
C LEU A 26 -7.65 15.57 1.96
N ALA A 27 -8.45 16.62 1.76
CA ALA A 27 -9.81 16.51 1.21
C ALA A 27 -9.89 15.67 -0.08
N PRO A 28 -8.98 15.80 -1.07
CA PRO A 28 -9.03 15.01 -2.29
C PRO A 28 -8.76 13.50 -2.11
N VAL A 29 -8.10 13.12 -1.01
CA VAL A 29 -7.73 11.72 -0.69
C VAL A 29 -8.41 11.21 0.57
N ILE A 30 -9.39 11.96 1.10
CA ILE A 30 -10.01 11.67 2.39
C ILE A 30 -10.70 10.30 2.39
N GLY A 31 -11.22 9.91 1.22
CA GLY A 31 -11.83 8.60 1.01
C GLY A 31 -10.87 7.44 1.17
N LEU A 32 -9.55 7.64 1.09
CA LEU A 32 -8.55 6.59 1.27
C LEU A 32 -8.30 6.21 2.72
N LEU A 33 -8.58 7.10 3.69
CA LEU A 33 -8.33 6.85 5.11
C LEU A 33 -8.96 5.53 5.56
N GLY A 34 -8.25 4.73 6.34
CA GLY A 34 -8.70 3.46 6.88
C GLY A 34 -7.94 2.26 6.32
N THR A 35 -8.45 1.06 6.62
CA THR A 35 -7.86 -0.22 6.22
C THR A 35 -8.67 -0.88 5.11
N TRP A 36 -7.96 -1.30 4.06
CA TRP A 36 -8.47 -1.90 2.84
C TRP A 36 -7.90 -3.31 2.69
N VAL A 37 -8.75 -4.30 2.44
CA VAL A 37 -8.32 -5.68 2.27
C VAL A 37 -8.96 -6.26 1.02
N GLY A 38 -8.22 -7.07 0.29
CA GLY A 38 -8.75 -7.76 -0.87
C GLY A 38 -7.71 -8.60 -1.58
N ARG A 39 -7.96 -8.86 -2.86
CA ARG A 39 -7.17 -9.78 -3.68
C ARG A 39 -6.66 -9.09 -4.94
N GLY A 40 -5.56 -9.62 -5.44
CA GLY A 40 -4.94 -9.18 -6.67
C GLY A 40 -4.28 -10.32 -7.42
N ARG A 41 -3.84 -9.99 -8.63
CA ARG A 41 -3.03 -10.85 -9.49
C ARG A 41 -1.77 -10.10 -9.88
N GLY A 42 -0.69 -10.85 -10.02
CA GLY A 42 0.57 -10.33 -10.46
C GLY A 42 1.27 -11.24 -11.45
N GLY A 43 2.15 -10.65 -12.22
CA GLY A 43 2.97 -11.34 -13.21
C GLY A 43 4.12 -10.44 -13.63
N TYR A 44 5.13 -11.02 -14.26
CA TYR A 44 6.22 -10.27 -14.87
C TYR A 44 6.96 -11.16 -15.86
N PRO A 45 7.57 -10.63 -16.94
CA PRO A 45 8.24 -11.46 -17.95
C PRO A 45 9.35 -12.38 -17.43
N THR A 46 9.96 -12.02 -16.29
CA THR A 46 11.02 -12.83 -15.66
C THR A 46 10.49 -13.85 -14.65
N LEU A 47 9.18 -13.95 -14.48
CA LEU A 47 8.53 -14.95 -13.63
C LEU A 47 8.01 -16.08 -14.51
N ALA A 48 8.11 -17.32 -14.02
CA ALA A 48 7.65 -18.47 -14.77
C ALA A 48 6.12 -18.46 -14.97
N GLU A 49 5.39 -17.97 -13.97
CA GLU A 49 3.92 -18.02 -13.91
C GLU A 49 3.36 -16.74 -13.27
N GLU A 50 2.10 -16.43 -13.60
CA GLU A 50 1.31 -15.46 -12.84
C GLU A 50 1.01 -15.99 -11.43
N PHE A 51 0.76 -15.09 -10.49
CA PHE A 51 0.45 -15.42 -9.11
C PHE A 51 -0.77 -14.67 -8.59
N ALA A 52 -1.52 -15.31 -7.70
CA ALA A 52 -2.57 -14.67 -6.92
C ALA A 52 -2.01 -14.23 -5.56
N TYR A 53 -2.54 -13.12 -5.04
CA TYR A 53 -2.17 -12.62 -3.72
C TYR A 53 -3.35 -11.94 -3.06
N ALA A 54 -3.33 -11.89 -1.73
CA ALA A 54 -4.16 -10.99 -0.96
C ALA A 54 -3.29 -9.89 -0.35
N GLN A 55 -3.92 -8.74 -0.09
CA GLN A 55 -3.24 -7.56 0.40
C GLN A 55 -4.12 -6.78 1.36
N GLU A 56 -3.48 -6.26 2.41
CA GLU A 56 -4.00 -5.24 3.29
C GLU A 56 -3.24 -3.93 3.06
N VAL A 57 -3.97 -2.82 2.98
CA VAL A 57 -3.43 -1.45 2.86
C VAL A 57 -4.08 -0.56 3.90
N THR A 58 -3.28 0.19 4.64
CA THR A 58 -3.79 1.15 5.63
C THR A 58 -3.29 2.56 5.33
N PHE A 59 -4.21 3.52 5.38
CA PHE A 59 -3.93 4.95 5.33
C PHE A 59 -4.40 5.63 6.62
N SER A 60 -3.52 6.37 7.29
CA SER A 60 -3.84 7.19 8.48
C SER A 60 -3.21 8.57 8.41
N HIS A 61 -3.60 9.49 9.30
CA HIS A 61 -2.94 10.81 9.45
C HIS A 61 -2.91 11.23 10.92
N ASP A 62 -2.09 12.24 11.23
CA ASP A 62 -2.03 12.85 12.57
C ASP A 62 -2.50 14.32 12.59
N GLY A 63 -3.24 14.72 11.55
CA GLY A 63 -3.81 16.07 11.41
C GLY A 63 -2.92 17.04 10.62
N ARG A 64 -1.75 16.59 10.17
CA ARG A 64 -0.86 17.31 9.24
C ARG A 64 -1.12 16.88 7.78
N PRO A 65 -0.60 17.59 6.77
CA PRO A 65 -0.92 17.35 5.35
C PRO A 65 -0.17 16.15 4.75
N PHE A 66 -0.28 14.99 5.38
CA PHE A 66 0.22 13.72 4.85
C PHE A 66 -0.68 12.56 5.24
N LEU A 67 -0.55 11.46 4.51
CA LEU A 67 -0.98 10.14 4.93
C LEU A 67 0.23 9.29 5.32
N ARG A 68 0.14 8.58 6.44
CA ARG A 68 0.94 7.39 6.67
C ARG A 68 0.35 6.26 5.83
N TYR A 69 1.22 5.52 5.15
CA TYR A 69 0.87 4.41 4.29
C TYR A 69 1.57 3.14 4.76
N GLU A 70 0.84 2.02 4.81
CA GLU A 70 1.42 0.70 5.02
C GLU A 70 0.67 -0.33 4.18
N ALA A 71 1.40 -1.20 3.47
CA ALA A 71 0.83 -2.30 2.72
C ALA A 71 1.54 -3.62 3.05
N ARG A 72 0.75 -4.70 3.13
CA ARG A 72 1.20 -6.05 3.44
C ARG A 72 0.49 -7.02 2.53
N ALA A 73 1.25 -7.86 1.83
CA ALA A 73 0.72 -8.87 0.92
C ALA A 73 1.18 -10.27 1.30
N TRP A 74 0.39 -11.27 0.91
CA TRP A 74 0.71 -12.69 1.02
C TRP A 74 0.21 -13.42 -0.23
N LEU A 75 0.99 -14.41 -0.68
CA LEU A 75 0.63 -15.23 -1.83
C LEU A 75 -0.49 -16.19 -1.46
N LEU A 76 -1.34 -16.49 -2.45
CA LEU A 76 -2.41 -17.47 -2.36
C LEU A 76 -2.09 -18.68 -3.26
N ASP A 77 -2.57 -19.85 -2.87
CA ASP A 77 -2.61 -21.03 -3.74
C ASP A 77 -3.87 -21.02 -4.65
N GLU A 78 -4.06 -22.12 -5.38
CA GLU A 78 -5.18 -22.33 -6.30
C GLU A 78 -6.55 -22.36 -5.58
N ASP A 79 -6.55 -22.66 -4.28
CA ASP A 79 -7.75 -22.73 -3.43
C ASP A 79 -7.96 -21.42 -2.61
N ASP A 80 -7.30 -20.33 -3.00
CA ASP A 80 -7.33 -19.03 -2.31
C ASP A 80 -6.81 -19.07 -0.85
N THR A 81 -5.98 -20.05 -0.51
CA THR A 81 -5.42 -20.22 0.83
C THR A 81 -4.05 -19.52 0.96
N PRO A 82 -3.76 -18.81 2.07
CA PRO A 82 -2.47 -18.15 2.30
C PRO A 82 -1.32 -19.14 2.31
N LEU A 83 -0.38 -18.96 1.37
CA LEU A 83 0.83 -19.76 1.29
C LEU A 83 1.94 -19.21 2.18
N ARG A 84 2.28 -17.93 1.99
CA ARG A 84 3.37 -17.25 2.72
C ARG A 84 3.32 -15.74 2.55
N GLN A 85 4.05 -15.04 3.40
CA GLN A 85 4.29 -13.60 3.25
C GLN A 85 4.94 -13.26 1.91
N SER A 86 4.60 -12.08 1.40
CA SER A 86 5.08 -11.50 0.16
C SER A 86 5.49 -10.04 0.38
N ALA A 87 5.22 -9.15 -0.59
CA ALA A 87 5.56 -7.74 -0.54
C ALA A 87 5.07 -7.07 0.76
N ARG A 88 5.91 -6.19 1.29
CA ARG A 88 5.57 -5.29 2.39
C ARG A 88 6.21 -3.95 2.09
N GLU A 89 5.49 -2.88 2.38
CA GLU A 89 6.02 -1.54 2.18
C GLU A 89 5.34 -0.55 3.14
N SER A 90 6.01 0.56 3.39
CA SER A 90 5.48 1.62 4.23
C SER A 90 6.08 2.97 3.88
N GLY A 91 5.39 4.04 4.23
CA GLY A 91 5.95 5.37 4.13
C GLY A 91 4.90 6.48 4.22
N TRP A 92 5.11 7.55 3.46
CA TRP A 92 4.39 8.81 3.63
C TRP A 92 3.90 9.35 2.29
N TRP A 93 2.64 9.76 2.20
CA TRP A 93 2.11 10.49 1.05
C TRP A 93 1.87 11.93 1.48
N ARG A 94 2.66 12.86 0.97
CA ARG A 94 2.57 14.28 1.29
C ARG A 94 1.62 14.94 0.30
N LEU A 95 0.61 15.64 0.82
CA LEU A 95 -0.39 16.32 0.01
C LEU A 95 -0.04 17.79 -0.11
N GLN A 96 -0.16 18.31 -1.31
CA GLN A 96 0.11 19.70 -1.66
C GLN A 96 -1.14 20.34 -2.29
N PRO A 97 -1.15 21.67 -2.44
CA PRO A 97 -2.19 22.35 -3.18
C PRO A 97 -2.43 21.75 -4.58
N GLU A 98 -3.64 21.96 -5.10
CA GLU A 98 -4.08 21.44 -6.41
C GLU A 98 -4.02 19.91 -6.54
N GLY A 99 -4.10 19.17 -5.43
CA GLY A 99 -4.12 17.71 -5.43
C GLY A 99 -2.78 17.05 -5.79
N ARG A 100 -1.66 17.79 -5.73
CA ARG A 100 -0.32 17.20 -5.92
C ARG A 100 0.02 16.25 -4.78
N VAL A 101 0.67 15.13 -5.12
CA VAL A 101 1.06 14.07 -4.18
C VAL A 101 2.54 13.72 -4.35
N GLU A 102 3.27 13.64 -3.24
CA GLU A 102 4.61 13.05 -3.18
C GLU A 102 4.55 11.81 -2.28
N ALA A 103 4.78 10.62 -2.82
CA ALA A 103 4.80 9.38 -2.05
C ALA A 103 6.25 8.94 -1.82
N LEU A 104 6.64 8.79 -0.55
CA LEU A 104 7.92 8.25 -0.12
C LEU A 104 7.65 6.85 0.40
N ILE A 105 8.17 5.81 -0.26
CA ILE A 105 7.86 4.42 0.05
C ILE A 105 9.16 3.64 0.24
N THR A 106 9.24 2.83 1.29
CA THR A 106 10.36 1.91 1.50
C THR A 106 9.87 0.47 1.60
N GLN A 107 10.72 -0.45 1.15
CA GLN A 107 10.46 -1.88 1.08
C GLN A 107 11.57 -2.65 1.80
N PRO A 108 11.29 -3.77 2.49
CA PRO A 108 12.29 -4.57 3.19
C PRO A 108 13.25 -5.27 2.22
N THR A 109 12.97 -5.25 0.92
CA THR A 109 13.83 -5.72 -0.18
C THR A 109 15.01 -4.79 -0.49
N GLY A 110 15.15 -3.69 0.26
CA GLY A 110 16.23 -2.71 0.09
C GLY A 110 15.95 -1.66 -0.97
N ILE A 111 14.67 -1.40 -1.28
CA ILE A 111 14.23 -0.40 -2.26
C ILE A 111 13.57 0.77 -1.53
N ALA A 112 13.97 1.99 -1.88
CA ALA A 112 13.28 3.22 -1.48
C ALA A 112 12.88 4.02 -2.73
N GLU A 113 11.64 4.45 -2.79
CA GLU A 113 11.06 5.16 -3.93
C GLU A 113 10.53 6.52 -3.48
N ILE A 114 10.76 7.53 -4.30
CA ILE A 114 10.00 8.78 -4.30
C ILE A 114 9.16 8.77 -5.57
N LEU A 115 7.85 8.82 -5.43
CA LEU A 115 6.90 8.98 -6.53
C LEU A 115 6.24 10.35 -6.45
N VAL A 116 5.94 10.93 -7.61
CA VAL A 116 5.21 12.19 -7.72
C VAL A 116 4.00 12.01 -8.61
N GLY A 117 2.96 12.79 -8.35
CA GLY A 117 1.74 12.70 -9.11
C GLY A 117 0.67 13.64 -8.62
N ARG A 118 -0.58 13.29 -8.94
CA ARG A 118 -1.75 14.04 -8.53
C ARG A 118 -2.93 13.13 -8.29
N VAL A 119 -3.89 13.63 -7.53
CA VAL A 119 -5.24 13.09 -7.45
C VAL A 119 -6.19 13.91 -8.31
N ASP A 120 -7.03 13.21 -9.07
CA ASP A 120 -8.06 13.78 -9.96
C ASP A 120 -9.21 12.79 -10.05
N ASP A 121 -10.46 13.24 -9.86
CA ASP A 121 -11.67 12.41 -9.98
C ASP A 121 -11.57 11.02 -9.31
N GLY A 122 -11.10 10.98 -8.06
CA GLY A 122 -10.96 9.72 -7.29
C GLY A 122 -9.78 8.83 -7.68
N VAL A 123 -8.96 9.26 -8.64
CA VAL A 123 -7.76 8.56 -9.12
C VAL A 123 -6.51 9.26 -8.61
N VAL A 124 -5.70 8.54 -7.82
CA VAL A 124 -4.33 8.94 -7.51
C VAL A 124 -3.39 8.26 -8.50
N ASP A 125 -2.71 9.02 -9.36
CA ASP A 125 -1.74 8.50 -10.34
C ASP A 125 -0.34 9.01 -9.98
N LEU A 126 0.55 8.08 -9.63
CA LEU A 126 1.90 8.34 -9.14
C LEU A 126 2.91 7.70 -10.08
N THR A 127 3.95 8.43 -10.46
CA THR A 127 5.07 7.92 -11.25
C THR A 127 6.38 8.16 -10.50
N THR A 128 7.33 7.23 -10.62
CA THR A 128 8.65 7.37 -10.02
C THR A 128 9.31 8.69 -10.39
N HIS A 129 9.77 9.39 -9.36
CA HIS A 129 10.71 10.49 -9.46
C HIS A 129 12.14 10.00 -9.20
N GLN A 130 12.32 9.12 -8.20
CA GLN A 130 13.61 8.55 -7.85
C GLN A 130 13.46 7.15 -7.24
N VAL A 131 14.40 6.25 -7.57
CA VAL A 131 14.60 4.98 -6.87
C VAL A 131 16.01 4.99 -6.25
N ALA A 132 16.10 4.57 -5.00
CA ALA A 132 17.36 4.28 -4.32
C ALA A 132 17.39 2.81 -3.92
N LEU A 133 18.50 2.14 -4.27
CA LEU A 133 18.70 0.71 -4.06
C LEU A 133 19.81 0.48 -3.05
N ALA A 134 19.53 -0.40 -2.08
CA ALA A 134 20.58 -1.00 -1.26
C ALA A 134 21.51 -1.86 -2.14
N PRO A 135 22.76 -2.11 -1.74
CA PRO A 135 23.74 -2.82 -2.57
C PRO A 135 23.32 -4.22 -3.04
N THR A 136 22.39 -4.87 -2.33
CA THR A 136 21.91 -6.23 -2.62
C THR A 136 20.48 -6.26 -3.16
N ALA A 137 19.84 -5.10 -3.38
CA ALA A 137 18.49 -5.03 -3.91
C ALA A 137 18.48 -5.47 -5.38
N LYS A 138 17.34 -6.02 -5.82
CA LYS A 138 17.12 -6.23 -7.26
C LYS A 138 17.01 -4.87 -7.96
N GLU A 139 17.47 -4.83 -9.19
CA GLU A 139 17.39 -3.64 -10.04
C GLU A 139 15.94 -3.29 -10.35
N VAL A 140 15.54 -2.08 -9.92
CA VAL A 140 14.25 -1.46 -10.21
C VAL A 140 14.55 -0.05 -10.70
N ASP A 141 14.06 0.25 -11.91
CA ASP A 141 14.34 1.50 -12.61
C ASP A 141 13.21 2.52 -12.44
N ALA A 142 11.97 2.04 -12.53
CA ALA A 142 10.78 2.89 -12.44
C ALA A 142 9.54 2.09 -12.07
N THR A 143 8.56 2.78 -11.51
CA THR A 143 7.23 2.31 -11.21
C THR A 143 6.20 3.37 -11.59
N ARG A 144 4.98 2.91 -11.88
CA ARG A 144 3.78 3.75 -11.91
C ARG A 144 2.70 3.06 -11.10
N ARG A 145 2.04 3.82 -10.23
CA ARG A 145 1.04 3.31 -9.30
C ARG A 145 -0.24 4.11 -9.46
N ARG A 146 -1.34 3.44 -9.75
CA ARG A 146 -2.67 4.06 -9.82
C ARG A 146 -3.59 3.47 -8.76
N TYR A 147 -4.17 4.34 -7.95
CA TYR A 147 -5.17 3.99 -6.95
C TYR A 147 -6.49 4.67 -7.33
N THR A 148 -7.55 3.90 -7.57
CA THR A 148 -8.87 4.45 -7.93
C THR A 148 -9.87 4.08 -6.86
N LEU A 149 -10.43 5.07 -6.18
CA LEU A 149 -11.54 4.88 -5.27
C LEU A 149 -12.84 5.06 -6.05
N THR A 150 -13.63 3.99 -6.15
CA THR A 150 -14.94 4.04 -6.81
C THR A 150 -16.04 4.46 -5.84
N ASP A 151 -17.14 4.97 -6.38
CA ASP A 151 -18.31 5.39 -5.59
C ASP A 151 -18.94 4.22 -4.80
N GLU A 152 -18.74 2.98 -5.25
CA GLU A 152 -19.18 1.76 -4.57
C GLU A 152 -18.27 1.34 -3.41
N GLY A 153 -17.32 2.20 -3.00
CA GLY A 153 -16.41 1.95 -1.89
C GLY A 153 -15.39 0.84 -2.19
N THR A 154 -14.97 0.73 -3.45
CA THR A 154 -13.90 -0.19 -3.89
C THR A 154 -12.63 0.61 -4.17
N LEU A 155 -11.50 0.17 -3.62
CA LEU A 155 -10.19 0.70 -3.98
C LEU A 155 -9.53 -0.25 -4.98
N THR A 156 -9.35 0.17 -6.22
CA THR A 156 -8.56 -0.58 -7.19
C THR A 156 -7.13 -0.05 -7.23
N PHE A 157 -6.18 -0.96 -7.44
CA PHE A 157 -4.75 -0.68 -7.48
C PHE A 157 -4.16 -1.28 -8.74
N VAL A 158 -3.34 -0.51 -9.46
CA VAL A 158 -2.51 -0.99 -10.57
C VAL A 158 -1.08 -0.54 -10.33
N HIS A 159 -0.13 -1.46 -10.51
CA HIS A 159 1.30 -1.23 -10.40
C HIS A 159 1.98 -1.67 -11.68
N ASP A 160 2.59 -0.72 -12.36
CA ASP A 160 3.52 -0.98 -13.45
C ASP A 160 4.96 -0.90 -12.92
N LEU A 161 5.82 -1.79 -13.41
CA LEU A 161 7.21 -1.94 -12.97
C LEU A 161 8.14 -1.97 -14.20
N ALA A 162 9.23 -1.23 -14.11
CA ALA A 162 10.43 -1.38 -14.94
C ALA A 162 11.55 -1.87 -14.02
N ALA A 163 12.07 -3.06 -14.30
CA ALA A 163 12.99 -3.76 -13.43
C ALA A 163 13.69 -4.88 -14.20
N VAL A 164 14.88 -5.26 -13.74
CA VAL A 164 15.66 -6.39 -14.25
C VAL A 164 15.75 -6.43 -15.77
N GLY A 165 16.00 -5.25 -16.38
CA GLY A 165 16.16 -5.06 -17.82
C GLY A 165 14.86 -5.06 -18.64
N GLN A 166 13.69 -5.13 -17.98
CA GLN A 166 12.39 -5.05 -18.65
C GLN A 166 11.83 -3.62 -18.58
N PRO A 167 11.21 -3.11 -19.68
CA PRO A 167 10.61 -1.77 -19.69
C PRO A 167 9.38 -1.70 -18.80
N LEU A 168 8.95 -0.48 -18.49
CA LEU A 168 7.76 -0.21 -17.67
C LEU A 168 6.53 -0.88 -18.26
N GLN A 169 5.97 -1.83 -17.51
CA GLN A 169 4.80 -2.61 -17.92
C GLN A 169 4.03 -3.12 -16.70
N HIS A 170 2.84 -3.66 -16.94
CA HIS A 170 1.99 -4.22 -15.90
C HIS A 170 2.73 -5.24 -15.04
N HIS A 171 2.64 -5.07 -13.72
CA HIS A 171 3.15 -6.02 -12.74
C HIS A 171 2.06 -6.54 -11.81
N LEU A 172 1.25 -5.65 -11.22
CA LEU A 172 0.21 -6.01 -10.26
C LEU A 172 -1.10 -5.29 -10.53
N SER A 173 -2.20 -5.95 -10.21
CA SER A 173 -3.49 -5.30 -9.96
C SER A 173 -4.21 -5.91 -8.77
N ALA A 174 -4.99 -5.11 -8.06
CA ALA A 174 -5.84 -5.57 -6.95
C ALA A 174 -7.15 -4.81 -6.86
N GLN A 175 -8.16 -5.45 -6.24
CA GLN A 175 -9.40 -4.83 -5.79
C GLN A 175 -9.54 -5.04 -4.28
N LEU A 176 -9.72 -3.94 -3.56
CA LEU A 176 -9.75 -3.91 -2.10
C LEU A 176 -11.06 -3.29 -1.61
N ARG A 177 -11.56 -3.80 -0.49
CA ARG A 177 -12.73 -3.29 0.21
C ARG A 177 -12.34 -2.82 1.60
N ARG A 178 -13.00 -1.76 2.07
CA ARG A 178 -12.82 -1.23 3.42
C ARG A 178 -13.24 -2.27 4.46
N GLY A 179 -12.42 -2.48 5.48
CA GLY A 179 -12.80 -3.29 6.65
C GLY A 179 -12.86 -4.80 6.44
N GLY A 180 -12.15 -5.35 5.44
CA GLY A 180 -12.08 -6.80 5.21
C GLY A 180 -11.20 -7.56 6.22
N GLY A 181 -11.48 -7.39 7.52
CA GLY A 181 -10.89 -8.17 8.61
C GLY A 181 -11.50 -9.57 8.81
N ASP A 182 -12.57 -9.91 8.07
CA ASP A 182 -13.19 -11.24 8.08
C ASP A 182 -12.49 -12.23 7.14
N TRP A 183 -11.18 -12.11 6.96
CA TRP A 183 -10.39 -13.28 6.56
C TRP A 183 -10.37 -14.21 7.77
N ALA A 184 -11.32 -15.13 7.84
CA ALA A 184 -11.22 -16.26 8.76
C ALA A 184 -9.91 -16.99 8.44
N ALA A 185 -8.91 -16.85 9.30
CA ALA A 185 -7.73 -17.69 9.23
C ALA A 185 -8.19 -19.15 9.14
N PRO A 186 -7.64 -19.98 8.23
CA PRO A 186 -7.95 -21.39 8.23
C PRO A 186 -7.72 -21.93 9.63
N SER A 187 -8.78 -22.44 10.26
CA SER A 187 -8.70 -23.00 11.60
C SER A 187 -7.53 -23.99 11.66
N GLU A 188 -6.73 -23.98 12.72
CA GLU A 188 -5.67 -24.96 13.04
C GLU A 188 -6.25 -26.38 13.19
N ARG A 189 -6.79 -26.97 12.13
CA ARG A 189 -7.30 -28.34 12.07
C ARG A 189 -6.44 -29.18 11.14
N ALA A 190 -5.14 -29.27 11.43
CA ALA A 190 -4.29 -30.39 11.01
C ALA A 190 -2.91 -30.38 11.69
N ALA A 191 -2.85 -30.20 13.00
CA ALA A 191 -1.67 -30.57 13.79
C ALA A 191 -2.11 -31.58 14.85
N GLY A 192 -2.28 -32.83 14.43
CA GLY A 192 -2.82 -33.88 15.29
C GLY A 192 -3.00 -35.21 14.56
N ARG A 193 -1.92 -35.71 13.96
CA ARG A 193 -1.70 -37.14 13.72
C ARG A 193 -0.19 -37.41 13.75
N GLU A 194 0.29 -37.77 14.93
CA GLU A 194 1.27 -38.86 15.13
C GLU A 194 0.77 -39.71 16.29
#